data_AF-A0A526V2E0-F1
#
_entry.id   AF-A0A526V2E0-F1
#
_cell.length_a   1.000
_cell.length_b   1.000
_cell.length_c   1.000
_cell.angle_alpha   90.00
_cell.angle_beta   90.00
_cell.angle_gamma   90.00
#
_symmetry.space_group_name_H-M   'P 1'
#
loop_
_entity.id
_entity.type
_entity.pdbx_description
1 polymer ?
#
loop_
_entity_poly.entity_id
_entity_poly.type
_entity_poly.pdbx_seq_one_letter_code
_entity_poly.pdbx_strand_id
1 'polypeptide(L)'
;MFVPTARDGLALADAKANKLFQQAIASGTGDAASGRSVPIAPSETSEAMIVHLIPLRRLAHELLSGADILIAATALNPTNLVPSPTILTRLFDLSPAEARLAAALASGDSLGVAATNANITYRTASTYLGRIFDKTGTHYQAQLVALLKGAYVPVAPSKGE
;
A
#
# COMPACT_ATOMS: atom_id res chain seq x y z
N MET A 1 6.15 17.60 3.68
CA MET A 1 5.32 16.83 2.74
C MET A 1 4.68 17.76 1.72
N PHE A 2 3.59 18.44 2.04
CA PHE A 2 3.08 19.56 1.25
C PHE A 2 3.32 20.89 1.97
N VAL A 3 3.59 21.94 1.21
CA VAL A 3 3.71 23.32 1.74
C VAL A 3 2.80 24.25 0.94
N PRO A 4 2.05 25.14 1.60
CA PRO A 4 1.28 26.15 0.91
C PRO A 4 2.23 27.15 0.25
N THR A 5 1.82 27.69 -0.88
CA THR A 5 2.51 28.75 -1.61
C THR A 5 1.57 29.95 -1.76
N ALA A 6 2.07 31.08 -2.24
CA ALA A 6 1.24 32.24 -2.50
C ALA A 6 0.10 31.92 -3.49
N ARG A 7 -1.05 32.59 -3.34
CA ARG A 7 -2.25 32.41 -4.20
C ARG A 7 -2.84 31.00 -4.14
N ASP A 8 -2.98 30.43 -2.94
CA ASP A 8 -3.56 29.10 -2.70
C ASP A 8 -2.87 27.94 -3.43
N GLY A 9 -1.62 28.14 -3.87
CA GLY A 9 -0.87 27.10 -4.58
C GLY A 9 -0.30 26.04 -3.62
N LEU A 10 -0.05 24.85 -4.15
CA LEU A 10 0.50 23.72 -3.41
C LEU A 10 1.89 23.35 -3.95
N ALA A 11 2.85 23.08 -3.06
CA ALA A 11 4.17 22.59 -3.43
C ALA A 11 4.59 21.41 -2.55
N LEU A 12 5.60 20.66 -3.00
CA LEU A 12 6.30 19.68 -2.18
C LEU A 12 7.50 20.34 -1.50
N ALA A 13 7.80 19.90 -0.27
CA ALA A 13 8.94 20.42 0.50
C ALA A 13 10.30 20.01 -0.11
N ASP A 14 10.38 18.83 -0.71
CA ASP A 14 11.57 18.37 -1.43
C ASP A 14 11.67 19.10 -2.77
N ALA A 15 12.77 19.81 -3.02
CA ALA A 15 12.93 20.64 -4.21
C ALA A 15 12.92 19.84 -5.53
N LYS A 16 13.49 18.63 -5.53
CA LYS A 16 13.57 17.77 -6.72
C LYS A 16 12.20 17.18 -7.04
N ALA A 17 11.51 16.67 -6.02
CA ALA A 17 10.15 16.18 -6.13
C ALA A 17 9.18 17.31 -6.51
N ASN A 18 9.34 18.51 -5.92
CA ASN A 18 8.52 19.67 -6.25
C ASN A 18 8.66 20.06 -7.71
N LYS A 19 9.87 20.04 -8.27
CA LYS A 19 10.06 20.30 -9.70
C LYS A 19 9.25 19.33 -10.57
N LEU A 20 9.29 18.02 -10.27
CA LEU A 20 8.51 17.01 -10.98
C LEU A 20 7.01 17.18 -10.76
N PHE A 21 6.59 17.52 -9.56
CA PHE A 21 5.20 17.77 -9.18
C PHE A 21 4.61 18.98 -9.91
N GLN A 22 5.32 20.10 -9.94
CA GLN A 22 4.88 21.30 -10.67
C GLN A 22 4.81 21.04 -12.19
N GLN A 23 5.78 20.29 -12.74
CA GLN A 23 5.72 19.86 -14.14
C GLN A 23 4.52 18.94 -14.42
N ALA A 24 4.19 18.05 -13.49
CA ALA A 24 3.06 17.15 -13.60
C ALA A 24 1.71 17.90 -13.54
N ILE A 25 1.56 18.89 -12.65
CA ILE A 25 0.37 19.75 -12.59
C ILE A 25 0.21 20.54 -13.89
N ALA A 26 1.27 21.21 -14.34
CA ALA A 26 1.24 22.04 -15.54
C ALA A 26 0.91 21.24 -16.82
N SER A 27 1.25 19.94 -16.85
CA SER A 27 0.96 19.04 -17.97
C SER A 27 -0.30 18.19 -17.76
N GLY A 28 -0.95 18.29 -16.59
CA GLY A 28 -2.00 17.40 -16.12
C GLY A 28 -3.42 17.95 -16.32
N THR A 29 -3.54 19.12 -16.94
CA THR A 29 -4.82 19.79 -17.24
C THR A 29 -5.22 19.55 -18.70
N GLY A 30 -6.46 19.11 -18.93
CA GLY A 30 -7.04 18.84 -20.25
C GLY A 30 -7.37 17.36 -20.53
N ASP A 31 -8.16 17.11 -21.56
CA ASP A 31 -8.76 15.78 -21.85
C ASP A 31 -7.74 14.68 -22.20
N ALA A 32 -6.53 15.07 -22.61
CA ALA A 32 -5.42 14.16 -22.94
C ALA A 32 -4.45 13.92 -21.76
N ALA A 33 -4.71 14.50 -20.59
CA ALA A 33 -3.85 14.35 -19.43
C ALA A 33 -3.78 12.89 -18.97
N SER A 34 -2.57 12.42 -18.68
CA SER A 34 -2.31 11.09 -18.13
C SER A 34 -1.83 11.19 -16.70
N GLY A 35 -2.19 10.20 -15.87
CA GLY A 35 -1.75 10.15 -14.49
C GLY A 35 -0.23 10.12 -14.36
N ARG A 36 0.31 10.82 -13.36
CA ARG A 36 1.76 10.87 -13.08
C ARG A 36 2.03 10.56 -11.62
N SER A 37 3.18 9.95 -11.35
CA SER A 37 3.61 9.65 -9.99
C SER A 37 4.94 10.33 -9.71
N VAL A 38 5.06 10.96 -8.55
CA VAL A 38 6.27 11.65 -8.10
C VAL A 38 6.77 10.96 -6.82
N PRO A 39 7.94 10.31 -6.85
CA PRO A 39 8.54 9.77 -5.65
C PRO A 39 9.12 10.90 -4.79
N ILE A 40 8.91 10.78 -3.48
CA ILE A 40 9.48 11.65 -2.45
C ILE A 40 10.38 10.77 -1.57
N ALA A 41 11.65 11.17 -1.48
CA ALA A 41 12.61 10.52 -0.61
C ALA A 41 12.26 10.75 0.87
N PRO A 42 12.66 9.84 1.77
CA PRO A 42 12.47 10.07 3.20
C PRO A 42 13.27 11.31 3.67
N SER A 43 12.72 12.04 4.63
CA SER A 43 13.36 13.14 5.33
C SER A 43 13.30 12.91 6.85
N GLU A 44 13.94 13.78 7.65
CA GLU A 44 13.86 13.71 9.12
C GLU A 44 12.42 13.79 9.66
N THR A 45 11.49 14.32 8.88
CA THR A 45 10.11 14.61 9.29
C THR A 45 9.06 13.83 8.48
N SER A 46 9.47 12.99 7.53
CA SER A 46 8.55 12.27 6.65
C SER A 46 9.18 10.99 6.11
N GLU A 47 8.40 9.92 6.06
CA GLU A 47 8.78 8.68 5.40
C GLU A 47 8.83 8.84 3.88
N ALA A 48 9.44 7.85 3.21
CA ALA A 48 9.42 7.75 1.75
C ALA A 48 7.97 7.66 1.26
N MET A 49 7.66 8.24 0.11
CA MET A 49 6.28 8.36 -0.34
C MET A 49 6.18 8.45 -1.85
N ILE A 50 5.04 8.04 -2.41
CA ILE A 50 4.68 8.29 -3.80
C ILE A 50 3.46 9.19 -3.83
N VAL A 51 3.55 10.30 -4.57
CA VAL A 51 2.41 11.20 -4.83
C VAL A 51 1.91 10.95 -6.24
N HIS A 52 0.65 10.50 -6.35
CA HIS A 52 -0.06 10.28 -7.59
C HIS A 52 -0.90 11.51 -7.93
N LEU A 53 -0.74 12.03 -9.15
CA LEU A 53 -1.57 13.06 -9.74
C LEU A 53 -2.47 12.38 -10.78
N ILE A 54 -3.77 12.36 -10.51
CA ILE A 54 -4.77 11.67 -11.32
C ILE A 54 -5.67 12.73 -11.96
N PRO A 55 -5.58 12.97 -13.27
CA PRO A 55 -6.46 13.92 -13.94
C PRO A 55 -7.91 13.43 -13.89
N LEU A 56 -8.82 14.32 -13.53
CA LEU A 56 -10.26 14.04 -13.45
C LEU A 56 -10.89 14.31 -14.82
N ARG A 57 -11.44 13.26 -15.44
CA ARG A 57 -12.18 13.40 -16.71
C ARG A 57 -13.50 14.13 -16.47
N ARG A 58 -14.01 14.77 -17.51
CA ARG A 58 -15.19 15.66 -17.52
C ARG A 58 -16.41 15.19 -16.69
N LEU A 59 -16.70 13.87 -16.65
CA LEU A 59 -17.81 13.33 -15.84
C LEU A 59 -17.57 13.40 -14.31
N ALA A 60 -16.31 13.30 -13.87
CA ALA A 60 -15.93 13.46 -12.46
C ALA A 60 -15.83 14.94 -12.04
N HIS A 61 -15.64 15.84 -13.01
CA HIS A 61 -15.51 17.28 -12.82
C HIS A 61 -16.81 17.91 -12.30
N GLU A 62 -17.97 17.40 -12.74
CA GLU A 62 -19.29 17.82 -12.25
C GLU A 62 -19.60 17.32 -10.83
N LEU A 63 -19.06 16.17 -10.43
CA LEU A 63 -19.28 15.58 -9.11
C LEU A 63 -18.34 16.13 -8.02
N LEU A 64 -17.16 16.62 -8.42
CA LEU A 64 -16.10 17.09 -7.53
C LEU A 64 -15.89 18.62 -7.61
N SER A 65 -16.97 19.36 -7.83
CA SER A 65 -16.99 20.84 -7.74
C SER A 65 -15.94 21.55 -8.61
N GLY A 66 -15.68 21.08 -9.83
CA GLY A 66 -14.72 21.72 -10.73
C GLY A 66 -13.25 21.42 -10.44
N ALA A 67 -12.94 20.32 -9.73
CA ALA A 67 -11.56 19.86 -9.56
C ALA A 67 -11.01 19.20 -10.84
N ASP A 68 -9.81 19.61 -11.28
CA ASP A 68 -9.14 19.06 -12.47
C ASP A 68 -8.25 17.84 -12.16
N ILE A 69 -7.69 17.77 -10.95
CA ILE A 69 -6.68 16.78 -10.57
C ILE A 69 -6.95 16.29 -9.16
N LEU A 70 -7.02 14.97 -8.98
CA LEU A 70 -6.97 14.31 -7.68
C LEU A 70 -5.52 13.99 -7.32
N ILE A 71 -5.09 14.41 -6.14
CA ILE A 71 -3.76 14.10 -5.61
C ILE A 71 -3.92 13.04 -4.52
N ALA A 72 -3.28 11.88 -4.70
CA ALA A 72 -3.22 10.82 -3.69
C ALA A 72 -1.77 10.61 -3.26
N ALA A 73 -1.52 10.58 -1.96
CA ALA A 73 -0.18 10.40 -1.40
C ALA A 73 -0.13 9.08 -0.61
N THR A 74 0.78 8.19 -1.00
CA THR A 74 0.96 6.88 -0.37
C THR A 74 2.34 6.82 0.27
N ALA A 75 2.38 6.82 1.60
CA ALA A 75 3.62 6.61 2.34
C ALA A 75 4.11 5.16 2.13
N LEU A 76 5.34 5.02 1.68
CA LEU A 76 6.06 3.75 1.60
C LEU A 76 6.61 3.47 2.99
N ASN A 77 5.77 2.84 3.80
CA ASN A 77 6.14 2.47 5.14
C ASN A 77 6.41 0.95 5.20
N PRO A 78 7.64 0.48 4.92
CA PRO A 78 7.95 -0.96 4.86
C PRO A 78 7.71 -1.67 6.20
N THR A 79 7.66 -0.91 7.29
CA THR A 79 7.47 -1.39 8.66
C THR A 79 6.01 -1.36 9.10
N ASN A 80 5.18 -0.48 8.53
CA ASN A 80 3.85 -0.17 9.08
C ASN A 80 2.67 -0.56 8.18
N LEU A 81 2.92 -1.15 7.01
CA LEU A 81 1.87 -1.68 6.15
C LEU A 81 1.43 -3.09 6.55
N VAL A 82 1.36 -3.40 7.85
CA VAL A 82 0.71 -4.64 8.30
C VAL A 82 -0.77 -4.32 8.56
N PRO A 83 -1.71 -4.80 7.75
CA PRO A 83 -3.12 -4.54 7.97
C PRO A 83 -3.54 -5.11 9.32
N SER A 84 -4.44 -4.41 10.03
CA SER A 84 -4.93 -4.90 11.30
C SER A 84 -5.62 -6.28 11.13
N PRO A 85 -5.57 -7.17 12.15
CA PRO A 85 -6.22 -8.48 12.06
C PRO A 85 -7.71 -8.40 11.67
N THR A 86 -8.41 -7.34 12.09
CA THR A 86 -9.80 -7.08 11.72
C THR A 86 -9.97 -6.85 10.21
N ILE A 87 -9.05 -6.09 9.60
CA ILE A 87 -9.05 -5.87 8.15
C ILE A 87 -8.74 -7.18 7.41
N LEU A 88 -7.74 -7.94 7.86
CA LEU A 88 -7.37 -9.22 7.24
C LEU A 88 -8.50 -10.25 7.28
N THR A 89 -9.25 -10.28 8.38
CA THR A 89 -10.46 -11.10 8.53
C THR A 89 -11.48 -10.80 7.45
N ARG A 90 -11.66 -9.51 7.10
CA ARG A 90 -12.66 -9.05 6.13
C ARG A 90 -12.20 -9.17 4.68
N LEU A 91 -10.90 -8.98 4.42
CA LEU A 91 -10.34 -9.02 3.05
C LEU A 91 -10.16 -10.44 2.52
N PHE A 92 -9.83 -11.39 3.40
CA PHE A 92 -9.44 -12.75 3.01
C PHE A 92 -10.26 -13.83 3.74
N ASP A 93 -11.38 -13.46 4.37
CA ASP A 93 -12.23 -14.36 5.17
C ASP A 93 -11.44 -15.20 6.19
N LEU A 94 -10.38 -14.61 6.77
CA LEU A 94 -9.58 -15.25 7.81
C LEU A 94 -10.40 -15.31 9.11
N SER A 95 -10.27 -16.40 9.86
CA SER A 95 -10.72 -16.41 11.25
C SER A 95 -9.90 -15.42 12.08
N PRO A 96 -10.41 -14.97 13.25
CA PRO A 96 -9.65 -14.07 14.11
C PRO A 96 -8.27 -14.62 14.53
N ALA A 97 -8.13 -15.94 14.65
CA ALA A 97 -6.85 -16.58 14.98
C ALA A 97 -5.88 -16.58 13.78
N GLU A 98 -6.38 -16.88 12.57
CA GLU A 98 -5.60 -16.82 11.33
C GLU A 98 -5.12 -15.40 11.06
N ALA A 99 -5.98 -14.40 11.22
CA ALA A 99 -5.62 -13.00 11.02
C ALA A 99 -4.54 -12.51 12.01
N ARG A 100 -4.60 -12.93 13.28
CA ARG A 100 -3.54 -12.62 14.27
C ARG A 100 -2.20 -13.24 13.88
N LEU A 101 -2.23 -14.51 13.45
CA LEU A 101 -1.03 -15.20 13.00
C LEU A 101 -0.44 -14.51 11.75
N ALA A 102 -1.27 -14.21 10.75
CA ALA A 102 -0.86 -13.53 9.53
C ALA A 102 -0.25 -12.15 9.79
N ALA A 103 -0.84 -11.36 10.69
CA ALA A 103 -0.31 -10.06 11.09
C ALA A 103 1.06 -10.19 11.77
N ALA A 104 1.24 -11.15 12.69
CA ALA A 104 2.54 -11.39 13.34
C ALA A 104 3.63 -11.75 12.32
N LEU A 105 3.32 -12.64 11.37
CA LEU A 105 4.25 -13.01 10.30
C LEU A 105 4.60 -11.81 9.39
N ALA A 106 3.62 -10.96 9.07
CA ALA A 106 3.83 -9.75 8.28
C ALA A 106 4.68 -8.70 9.00
N SER A 107 4.63 -8.66 10.34
CA SER A 107 5.51 -7.84 11.18
C SER A 107 6.96 -8.37 11.24
N GLY A 108 7.23 -9.56 10.71
CA GLY A 108 8.57 -10.15 10.65
C GLY A 108 8.82 -11.26 11.66
N ASP A 109 7.83 -11.65 12.47
CA ASP A 109 7.98 -12.78 13.38
C ASP A 109 8.17 -14.09 12.61
N SER A 110 9.03 -14.96 13.12
CA SER A 110 9.08 -16.34 12.65
C SER A 110 7.80 -17.08 13.06
N LEU A 111 7.44 -18.16 12.34
CA LEU A 111 6.27 -18.97 12.68
C LEU A 111 6.32 -19.50 14.11
N GLY A 112 7.51 -19.82 14.63
CA GLY A 112 7.70 -20.24 16.02
C GLY A 112 7.38 -19.13 17.02
N VAL A 113 7.93 -17.93 16.80
CA VAL A 113 7.66 -16.75 17.66
C VAL A 113 6.18 -16.39 17.60
N ALA A 114 5.58 -16.38 16.43
CA ALA A 114 4.16 -16.09 16.26
C ALA A 114 3.26 -17.15 16.94
N ALA A 115 3.65 -18.43 16.91
CA ALA A 115 2.95 -19.50 17.62
C ALA A 115 3.02 -19.30 19.14
N THR A 116 4.19 -18.96 19.67
CA THR A 116 4.39 -18.65 21.09
C THR A 116 3.56 -17.44 21.51
N ASN A 117 3.59 -16.35 20.73
CA ASN A 117 2.81 -15.14 20.99
C ASN A 117 1.30 -15.40 20.97
N ALA A 118 0.84 -16.33 20.12
CA ALA A 118 -0.55 -16.77 20.04
C ALA A 118 -0.91 -17.89 21.04
N ASN A 119 0.04 -18.32 21.88
CA ASN A 119 -0.11 -19.41 22.84
C ASN A 119 -0.63 -20.73 22.21
N ILE A 120 -0.13 -21.06 21.02
CA ILE A 120 -0.44 -22.29 20.28
C ILE A 120 0.81 -23.08 19.96
N THR A 121 0.65 -24.37 19.65
CA THR A 121 1.78 -25.20 19.21
C THR A 121 2.23 -24.82 17.80
N TYR A 122 3.50 -25.08 17.49
CA TYR A 122 4.03 -24.91 16.13
C TYR A 122 3.21 -25.72 15.09
N ARG A 123 2.74 -26.91 15.45
CA ARG A 123 1.89 -27.76 14.59
C ARG A 123 0.55 -27.09 14.28
N THR A 124 -0.08 -26.49 15.28
CA THR A 124 -1.32 -25.72 15.11
C THR A 124 -1.07 -24.49 14.23
N ALA A 125 0.01 -23.75 14.48
CA ALA A 125 0.38 -22.59 13.69
C ALA A 125 0.66 -22.96 12.22
N SER A 126 1.34 -24.08 11.97
CA SER A 126 1.57 -24.62 10.62
C SER A 126 0.26 -24.99 9.92
N THR A 127 -0.71 -25.55 10.65
CA THR A 127 -2.05 -25.85 10.11
C THR A 127 -2.79 -24.58 9.73
N TYR A 128 -2.75 -23.54 10.59
CA TYR A 128 -3.35 -22.24 10.29
C TYR A 128 -2.66 -21.56 9.12
N LEU A 129 -1.33 -21.66 9.02
CA LEU A 129 -0.57 -21.11 7.91
C LEU A 129 -0.99 -21.71 6.57
N GLY A 130 -1.21 -23.03 6.50
CA GLY A 130 -1.76 -23.68 5.31
C GLY A 130 -3.13 -23.13 4.90
N ARG A 131 -4.05 -22.95 5.85
CA ARG A 131 -5.36 -22.34 5.56
C ARG A 131 -5.26 -20.89 5.11
N ILE A 132 -4.33 -20.13 5.68
CA ILE A 132 -4.07 -18.75 5.27
C ILE A 132 -3.57 -18.73 3.83
N PHE A 133 -2.67 -19.63 3.45
CA PHE A 133 -2.20 -19.79 2.07
C PHE A 133 -3.35 -20.05 1.10
N ASP A 134 -4.24 -20.99 1.42
CA ASP A 134 -5.41 -21.30 0.60
C ASP A 134 -6.34 -20.09 0.44
N LYS A 135 -6.60 -19.35 1.53
CA LYS A 135 -7.48 -18.17 1.52
C LYS A 135 -6.88 -16.92 0.87
N THR A 136 -5.55 -16.84 0.82
CA THR A 136 -4.83 -15.68 0.27
C THR A 136 -4.26 -15.93 -1.13
N GLY A 137 -4.35 -17.16 -1.64
CA GLY A 137 -3.75 -17.56 -2.92
C GLY A 137 -2.23 -17.50 -2.92
N THR A 138 -1.60 -17.75 -1.77
CA THR A 138 -0.13 -17.73 -1.63
C THR A 138 0.39 -19.12 -1.31
N HIS A 139 1.67 -19.40 -1.59
CA HIS A 139 2.25 -20.73 -1.36
C HIS A 139 3.44 -20.73 -0.39
N TYR A 140 3.99 -19.55 -0.11
CA TYR A 140 5.15 -19.39 0.77
C TYR A 140 4.95 -18.21 1.71
N GLN A 141 5.53 -18.30 2.92
CA GLN A 141 5.42 -17.23 3.93
C GLN A 141 5.90 -15.88 3.38
N ALA A 142 6.97 -15.86 2.58
CA ALA A 142 7.46 -14.62 1.96
C ALA A 142 6.45 -14.00 0.98
N GLN A 143 5.69 -14.81 0.24
CA GLN A 143 4.63 -14.32 -0.65
C GLN A 143 3.47 -13.73 0.14
N LEU A 144 3.04 -14.41 1.22
CA LEU A 144 2.04 -13.88 2.13
C LEU A 144 2.48 -12.54 2.72
N VAL A 145 3.70 -12.45 3.25
CA VAL A 145 4.24 -11.22 3.83
C VAL A 145 4.26 -10.09 2.79
N ALA A 146 4.69 -10.37 1.56
CA ALA A 146 4.72 -9.37 0.49
C ALA A 146 3.30 -8.91 0.09
N LEU A 147 2.35 -9.84 -0.06
CA LEU A 147 0.94 -9.54 -0.31
C LEU A 147 0.36 -8.63 0.77
N LEU A 148 0.58 -8.98 2.05
CA LEU A 148 0.05 -8.22 3.18
C LEU A 148 0.67 -6.83 3.30
N LYS A 149 1.93 -6.67 2.90
CA LYS A 149 2.62 -5.36 2.86
C LYS A 149 2.26 -4.52 1.63
N GLY A 150 1.31 -4.96 0.79
CA GLY A 150 0.93 -4.24 -0.43
C GLY A 150 2.05 -4.15 -1.46
N ALA A 151 3.12 -4.94 -1.31
CA ALA A 151 4.12 -5.08 -2.34
C ALA A 151 3.48 -5.91 -3.47
N TYR A 152 3.45 -5.36 -4.68
CA TYR A 152 3.08 -6.13 -5.87
C TYR A 152 3.99 -7.37 -5.93
N VAL A 153 3.43 -8.54 -5.65
CA VAL A 153 4.09 -9.82 -5.90
C VAL A 153 3.80 -10.16 -7.36
N PRO A 154 4.81 -10.22 -8.24
CA PRO A 154 4.60 -10.81 -9.55
C PRO A 154 4.14 -12.25 -9.32
N VAL A 155 2.89 -12.55 -9.66
CA VAL A 155 2.44 -13.94 -9.79
C VAL A 155 3.34 -14.56 -10.85
N ALA A 156 4.21 -15.47 -10.43
CA ALA A 156 4.90 -16.33 -11.37
C ALA A 156 3.82 -17.16 -12.07
N PRO A 157 3.84 -17.29 -13.41
CA PRO A 157 2.87 -18.12 -14.10
C PRO A 157 2.93 -19.53 -13.53
N SER A 158 1.76 -20.04 -13.13
CA SER A 158 1.59 -21.42 -12.71
C SER A 158 2.13 -22.33 -13.81
N LYS A 159 3.21 -23.05 -13.49
CA LYS A 159 3.70 -24.14 -14.34
C LYS A 159 2.66 -25.26 -14.27
N GLY A 160 1.92 -25.44 -15.36
CA GLY A 160 1.15 -26.65 -15.62
C GLY A 160 -0.35 -26.43 -15.65
N GLU A 161 -0.90 -26.32 -16.86
CA GLU A 161 -1.84 -27.31 -17.37
C GLU A 161 -1.46 -27.66 -18.80
#